data_AF-A0A4U5WRW9-F1
#
_entry.id   AF-A0A4U5WRW9-F1
#
_cell.length_a   1.000
_cell.length_b   1.000
_cell.length_c   1.000
_cell.angle_alpha   90.00
_cell.angle_beta   90.00
_cell.angle_gamma   90.00
#
_symmetry.space_group_name_H-M   'P 1'
#
loop_
_entity.id
_entity.type
_entity.pdbx_description
1 polymer ?
#
loop_
_entity_poly.entity_id
_entity_poly.type
_entity_poly.pdbx_seq_one_letter_code
_entity_poly.pdbx_strand_id
1 'polypeptide(L)'
;MAFGVEELRVLRRALALALQPEPASAEDVQDCLRLAESLDEAIREGARLRAFLVADLARYRAALPGTAAGYLTLLEEVLGTGYRPVADDLAALRALRGNPAGAALLARCQVLAEQDVRARLVRRTVPAPAAPTGSVTPAATPAAPMVTVPASRTRLLALPGGLAGSAGDGAPRPERTKEKKPADQPAAPGPGRGAPQPARRPVPTPGEVFPRRKPAAPPAEPAQRPAESDHRLAVG
;
A
#
# COMPACT_ATOMS: atom_id res chain seq x y z
N MET A 1 -0.52 2.30 -2.59
CA MET A 1 -0.93 3.70 -2.39
C MET A 1 -1.12 4.33 -3.76
N ALA A 2 -2.16 5.13 -3.94
CA ALA A 2 -2.38 5.91 -5.15
C ALA A 2 -2.36 7.39 -4.78
N PHE A 3 -1.66 8.21 -5.55
CA PHE A 3 -1.60 9.65 -5.32
C PHE A 3 -2.85 10.33 -5.90
N GLY A 4 -3.39 11.29 -5.17
CA GLY A 4 -4.41 12.21 -5.64
C GLY A 4 -3.86 13.26 -6.61
N VAL A 5 -4.75 13.98 -7.29
CA VAL A 5 -4.38 15.01 -8.27
C VAL A 5 -3.53 16.13 -7.63
N GLU A 6 -3.90 16.57 -6.43
CA GLU A 6 -3.15 17.64 -5.73
C GLU A 6 -1.77 17.17 -5.28
N GLU A 7 -1.69 15.96 -4.72
CA GLU A 7 -0.41 15.35 -4.33
C GLU A 7 0.53 15.21 -5.53
N LEU A 8 0.00 14.82 -6.70
CA LEU A 8 0.77 14.76 -7.94
C LEU A 8 1.24 16.13 -8.43
N ARG A 9 0.44 17.19 -8.24
CA ARG A 9 0.87 18.57 -8.57
C ARG A 9 1.99 19.03 -7.65
N VAL A 10 1.89 18.79 -6.35
CA VAL A 10 2.94 19.10 -5.38
C VAL A 10 4.21 18.32 -5.70
N LEU A 11 4.11 17.02 -5.97
CA LEU A 11 5.24 16.18 -6.36
C LEU A 11 5.92 16.67 -7.64
N ARG A 12 5.15 17.01 -8.68
CA ARG A 12 5.69 17.55 -9.93
C ARG A 12 6.43 18.86 -9.71
N ARG A 13 5.90 19.74 -8.85
CA ARG A 13 6.54 21.01 -8.50
C ARG A 13 7.83 20.79 -7.70
N ALA A 14 7.81 19.91 -6.71
CA ALA A 14 8.98 19.51 -5.94
C ALA A 14 10.10 18.97 -6.85
N LEU A 15 9.75 18.13 -7.83
CA LEU A 15 10.70 17.62 -8.81
C LEU A 15 11.26 18.72 -9.72
N ALA A 16 10.44 19.69 -10.14
CA ALA A 16 10.92 20.82 -10.93
C ALA A 16 11.95 21.65 -10.14
N LEU A 17 11.69 21.92 -8.86
CA LEU A 17 12.62 22.60 -7.96
C LEU A 17 13.91 21.80 -7.72
N ALA A 18 13.83 20.47 -7.67
CA ALA A 18 15.01 19.60 -7.52
C ALA A 18 15.89 19.57 -8.77
N LEU A 19 15.29 19.69 -9.96
CA LEU A 19 16.01 19.71 -11.24
C LEU A 19 16.55 21.09 -11.59
N GLN A 20 15.85 22.15 -11.16
CA GLN A 20 16.22 23.55 -11.37
C GLN A 20 16.13 24.26 -10.01
N PRO A 21 17.24 24.31 -9.25
CA PRO A 21 17.24 24.85 -7.90
C PRO A 21 17.07 26.38 -7.94
N GLU A 22 15.83 26.81 -7.90
CA GLU A 22 15.40 28.19 -7.67
C GLU A 22 14.90 28.31 -6.22
N PRO A 23 14.94 29.51 -5.61
CA PRO A 23 14.40 29.71 -4.27
C PRO A 23 12.90 29.35 -4.23
N ALA A 24 12.57 28.30 -3.47
CA ALA A 24 11.21 27.86 -3.28
C ALA A 24 10.43 28.80 -2.36
N SER A 25 9.15 29.01 -2.62
CA SER A 25 8.29 29.76 -1.72
C SER A 25 8.07 28.99 -0.40
N ALA A 26 7.77 29.70 0.68
CA ALA A 26 7.47 29.07 1.97
C ALA A 26 6.25 28.13 1.88
N GLU A 27 5.27 28.45 1.03
CA GLU A 27 4.10 27.62 0.77
C GLU A 27 4.49 26.30 0.07
N ASP A 28 5.30 26.37 -0.99
CA ASP A 28 5.76 25.17 -1.70
C ASP A 28 6.56 24.24 -0.78
N VAL A 29 7.40 24.79 0.11
CA VAL A 29 8.13 24.01 1.11
C VAL A 29 7.17 23.34 2.09
N GLN A 30 6.18 24.08 2.60
CA GLN A 30 5.21 23.54 3.54
C GLN A 30 4.36 22.42 2.91
N ASP A 31 3.95 22.58 1.65
CA ASP A 31 3.18 21.55 0.94
C ASP A 31 4.02 20.30 0.68
N CYS A 32 5.30 20.44 0.36
CA CYS A 32 6.23 19.32 0.25
C CYS A 32 6.36 18.56 1.58
N LEU A 33 6.48 19.28 2.70
CA LEU A 33 6.56 18.67 4.04
C LEU A 33 5.29 17.91 4.39
N ARG A 34 4.10 18.51 4.15
CA ARG A 34 2.81 17.84 4.37
C ARG A 34 2.66 16.58 3.51
N LEU A 35 3.09 16.64 2.25
CA LEU A 35 3.09 15.47 1.37
C LEU A 35 4.04 14.38 1.88
N ALA A 36 5.24 14.75 2.35
CA ALA A 36 6.19 13.80 2.92
C ALA A 36 5.64 13.13 4.19
N GLU A 37 5.05 13.89 5.11
CA GLU A 37 4.39 13.35 6.31
C GLU A 37 3.26 12.38 5.95
N SER A 38 2.44 12.72 4.96
CA SER A 38 1.34 11.86 4.49
C SER A 38 1.85 10.57 3.88
N LEU A 39 2.95 10.63 3.13
CA LEU A 39 3.62 9.46 2.57
C LEU A 39 4.21 8.58 3.67
N ASP A 40 4.89 9.17 4.65
CA ASP A 40 5.48 8.45 5.77
C ASP A 40 4.42 7.75 6.63
N GLU A 41 3.28 8.40 6.87
CA GLU A 41 2.13 7.75 7.53
C GLU A 41 1.58 6.60 6.69
N ALA A 42 1.40 6.79 5.38
CA ALA A 42 0.94 5.71 4.50
C ALA A 42 1.92 4.53 4.45
N ILE A 43 3.22 4.78 4.50
CA ILE A 43 4.26 3.75 4.58
C ILE A 43 4.16 3.00 5.91
N ARG A 44 4.04 3.72 7.03
CA ARG A 44 3.87 3.15 8.37
C ARG A 44 2.60 2.31 8.47
N GLU A 45 1.48 2.80 7.96
CA GLU A 45 0.22 2.07 7.93
C GLU A 45 0.30 0.83 7.03
N GLY A 46 0.92 0.96 5.85
CA GLY A 46 1.17 -0.19 4.98
C GLY A 46 2.03 -1.26 5.67
N ALA A 47 2.99 -0.87 6.51
CA ALA A 47 3.77 -1.80 7.31
C ALA A 47 2.93 -2.49 8.39
N ARG A 48 2.03 -1.75 9.07
CA ARG A 48 1.08 -2.31 10.05
C ARG A 48 0.15 -3.36 9.41
N LEU A 49 -0.45 -3.03 8.26
CA LEU A 49 -1.30 -3.96 7.52
C LEU A 49 -0.55 -5.22 7.08
N ARG A 50 0.68 -5.07 6.54
CA ARG A 50 1.51 -6.23 6.18
C ARG A 50 1.86 -7.09 7.39
N ALA A 51 2.19 -6.49 8.53
CA ALA A 51 2.48 -7.24 9.75
C ALA A 51 1.27 -8.07 10.22
N PHE A 52 0.07 -7.50 10.13
CA PHE A 52 -1.18 -8.21 10.41
C PHE A 52 -1.38 -9.40 9.47
N LEU A 53 -1.23 -9.21 8.14
CA LEU A 53 -1.39 -10.30 7.17
C LEU A 53 -0.36 -11.43 7.37
N VAL A 54 0.89 -11.10 7.71
CA VAL A 54 1.93 -12.10 8.00
C VAL A 54 1.61 -12.87 9.28
N ALA A 55 1.07 -12.21 10.31
CA ALA A 55 0.63 -12.89 11.53
C ALA A 55 -0.57 -13.82 11.25
N ASP A 56 -1.52 -13.38 10.42
CA ASP A 56 -2.63 -14.21 9.98
C ASP A 56 -2.12 -15.41 9.16
N LEU A 57 -1.16 -15.22 8.26
CA LEU A 57 -0.56 -16.31 7.49
C LEU A 57 0.04 -17.39 8.40
N ALA A 58 0.72 -17.01 9.49
CA ALA A 58 1.22 -17.97 10.47
C ALA A 58 0.07 -18.73 11.17
N ARG A 59 -1.05 -18.07 11.47
CA ARG A 59 -2.25 -18.70 12.05
C ARG A 59 -2.90 -19.70 11.10
N TYR A 60 -3.09 -19.32 9.83
CA TYR A 60 -3.59 -20.22 8.79
C TYR A 60 -2.66 -21.41 8.61
N ARG A 61 -1.34 -21.21 8.63
CA ARG A 61 -0.36 -22.28 8.52
C ARG A 61 -0.41 -23.26 9.70
N ALA A 62 -0.58 -22.76 10.92
CA ALA A 62 -0.68 -23.59 12.13
C ALA A 62 -1.94 -24.48 12.17
N ALA A 63 -3.00 -24.09 11.45
CA ALA A 63 -4.27 -24.82 11.39
C ALA A 63 -4.37 -25.78 10.19
N LEU A 64 -3.27 -26.02 9.48
CA LEU A 64 -3.23 -26.98 8.38
C LEU A 64 -3.46 -28.43 8.88
N PRO A 65 -4.11 -29.29 8.08
CA PRO A 65 -4.57 -29.07 6.70
C PRO A 65 -5.93 -28.36 6.58
N GLY A 66 -6.67 -28.14 7.68
CA GLY A 66 -8.05 -27.64 7.64
C GLY A 66 -8.23 -26.25 7.02
N THR A 67 -7.15 -25.47 6.98
CA THR A 67 -7.11 -24.10 6.43
C THR A 67 -6.41 -24.00 5.07
N ALA A 68 -6.14 -25.12 4.39
CA ALA A 68 -5.32 -25.14 3.18
C ALA A 68 -5.75 -24.11 2.11
N ALA A 69 -7.04 -23.99 1.81
CA ALA A 69 -7.53 -23.01 0.84
C ALA A 69 -7.19 -21.57 1.26
N GLY A 70 -7.50 -21.20 2.51
CA GLY A 70 -7.23 -19.86 3.04
C GLY A 70 -5.74 -19.55 3.13
N TYR A 71 -4.92 -20.53 3.51
CA TYR A 71 -3.47 -20.39 3.54
C TYR A 71 -2.90 -20.10 2.15
N LEU A 72 -3.33 -20.84 1.12
CA LEU A 72 -2.81 -20.66 -0.25
C LEU A 72 -3.23 -19.30 -0.84
N THR A 73 -4.48 -18.88 -0.67
CA THR A 73 -4.96 -17.57 -1.12
C THR A 73 -4.22 -16.43 -0.42
N LEU A 74 -4.09 -16.51 0.90
CA LEU A 74 -3.40 -15.47 1.67
C LEU A 74 -1.90 -15.43 1.33
N LEU A 75 -1.26 -16.58 1.12
CA LEU A 75 0.14 -16.64 0.70
C LEU A 75 0.34 -15.96 -0.65
N GLU A 76 -0.54 -16.19 -1.63
CA GLU A 76 -0.47 -15.54 -2.92
C GLU A 76 -0.59 -14.01 -2.82
N GLU A 77 -1.53 -13.53 -2.00
CA GLU A 77 -1.72 -12.10 -1.73
C GLU A 77 -0.47 -11.46 -1.14
N VAL A 78 0.07 -12.03 -0.05
CA VAL A 78 1.25 -11.43 0.60
C VAL A 78 2.49 -11.50 -0.28
N LEU A 79 2.64 -12.53 -1.13
CA LEU A 79 3.74 -12.59 -2.09
C LEU A 79 3.69 -11.44 -3.09
N GLY A 80 2.50 -10.97 -3.47
CA GLY A 80 2.33 -9.77 -4.31
C GLY A 80 2.84 -8.49 -3.64
N THR A 81 2.91 -8.46 -2.30
CA THR A 81 3.39 -7.30 -1.52
C THR A 81 4.90 -7.32 -1.25
N GLY A 82 5.63 -8.32 -1.76
CA GLY A 82 7.06 -8.49 -1.54
C GLY A 82 7.43 -9.33 -0.32
N TYR A 83 6.47 -10.05 0.28
CA TYR A 83 6.76 -11.05 1.30
C TYR A 83 7.74 -12.11 0.78
N ARG A 84 8.72 -12.49 1.62
CA ARG A 84 9.69 -13.54 1.30
C ARG A 84 9.29 -14.81 2.05
N PRO A 85 8.95 -15.91 1.35
CA PRO A 85 8.58 -17.17 1.99
C PRO A 85 9.66 -17.66 2.95
N VAL A 86 9.25 -18.07 4.14
CA VAL A 86 10.16 -18.68 5.13
C VAL A 86 10.22 -20.20 4.96
N ALA A 87 11.15 -20.85 5.66
CA ALA A 87 11.32 -22.31 5.61
C ALA A 87 10.02 -23.06 5.95
N ASP A 88 9.27 -22.59 6.95
CA ASP A 88 7.98 -23.16 7.34
C ASP A 88 6.93 -23.05 6.23
N ASP A 89 6.95 -21.97 5.43
CA ASP A 89 6.03 -21.83 4.30
C ASP A 89 6.34 -22.86 3.23
N LEU A 90 7.63 -23.09 2.95
CA LEU A 90 8.06 -24.13 2.04
C LEU A 90 7.72 -25.52 2.58
N ALA A 91 7.81 -25.74 3.89
CA ALA A 91 7.41 -27.00 4.52
C ALA A 91 5.90 -27.24 4.39
N ALA A 92 5.08 -26.23 4.68
CA ALA A 92 3.63 -26.27 4.52
C ALA A 92 3.24 -26.56 3.06
N LEU A 93 3.84 -25.85 2.10
CA LEU A 93 3.60 -26.08 0.67
C LEU A 93 4.04 -27.47 0.19
N ARG A 94 5.13 -28.04 0.75
CA ARG A 94 5.53 -29.43 0.47
C ARG A 94 4.48 -30.43 0.98
N ALA A 95 3.91 -30.20 2.16
CA ALA A 95 2.84 -31.03 2.70
C ALA A 95 1.54 -30.92 1.87
N LEU A 96 1.31 -29.78 1.21
CA LEU A 96 0.17 -29.52 0.35
C LEU A 96 0.40 -29.86 -1.14
N ARG A 97 1.47 -30.59 -1.50
CA ARG A 97 1.81 -30.93 -2.91
C ARG A 97 0.73 -31.69 -3.67
N GLY A 98 -0.17 -32.39 -2.98
CA GLY A 98 -1.33 -33.04 -3.61
C GLY A 98 -2.35 -32.05 -4.18
N ASN A 99 -2.26 -30.76 -3.81
CA ASN A 99 -3.07 -29.68 -4.36
C ASN A 99 -2.29 -28.97 -5.50
N PRO A 100 -2.86 -28.83 -6.71
CA PRO A 100 -2.19 -28.19 -7.83
C PRO A 100 -1.81 -26.73 -7.57
N ALA A 101 -2.66 -25.97 -6.85
CA ALA A 101 -2.34 -24.60 -6.46
C ALA A 101 -1.17 -24.55 -5.46
N GLY A 102 -1.14 -25.50 -4.51
CA GLY A 102 -0.02 -25.65 -3.58
C GLY A 102 1.30 -25.99 -4.28
N ALA A 103 1.26 -26.89 -5.27
CA ALA A 103 2.42 -27.24 -6.08
C ALA A 103 2.93 -26.07 -6.93
N ALA A 104 2.04 -25.30 -7.55
CA ALA A 104 2.40 -24.11 -8.32
C ALA A 104 3.02 -23.01 -7.44
N LEU A 105 2.41 -22.74 -6.28
CA LEU A 105 2.96 -21.79 -5.30
C LEU A 105 4.31 -22.26 -4.76
N LEU A 106 4.50 -23.56 -4.52
CA LEU A 106 5.80 -24.10 -4.11
C LEU A 106 6.89 -23.78 -5.13
N ALA A 107 6.65 -24.05 -6.42
CA ALA A 107 7.62 -23.77 -7.47
C ALA A 107 7.98 -22.27 -7.52
N ARG A 108 6.98 -21.39 -7.43
CA ARG A 108 7.20 -19.93 -7.38
C ARG A 108 8.00 -19.51 -6.14
N CYS A 109 7.65 -20.03 -4.97
CA CYS A 109 8.32 -19.69 -3.71
C CYS A 109 9.78 -20.16 -3.69
N GLN A 110 10.10 -21.30 -4.31
CA GLN A 110 11.48 -21.77 -4.44
C GLN A 110 12.35 -20.80 -5.25
N VAL A 111 11.85 -20.33 -6.40
CA VAL A 111 12.55 -19.32 -7.21
C VAL A 111 12.78 -18.04 -6.42
N LEU A 112 11.78 -17.57 -5.67
CA LEU A 112 11.90 -16.38 -4.83
C LEU A 112 12.93 -16.55 -3.69
N ALA A 113 13.00 -17.74 -3.09
CA ALA A 113 13.96 -18.06 -2.05
C ALA A 113 15.40 -18.12 -2.61
N GLU A 114 15.59 -18.74 -3.78
CA GLU A 114 16.89 -18.77 -4.46
C GLU A 114 17.39 -17.37 -4.81
N GLN A 115 16.50 -16.51 -5.34
CA GLN A 115 16.81 -15.12 -5.63
C GLN A 115 17.21 -14.35 -4.36
N ASP A 116 16.52 -14.58 -3.24
CA ASP A 116 16.83 -13.93 -1.97
C ASP A 116 18.20 -14.36 -1.44
N VAL A 117 18.51 -15.66 -1.49
CA VAL A 117 19.84 -16.20 -1.12
C VAL A 117 20.92 -15.60 -2.02
N ARG A 118 20.71 -15.57 -3.34
CA ARG A 118 21.66 -14.96 -4.29
C ARG A 118 21.89 -13.48 -4.00
N ALA A 119 20.84 -12.72 -3.70
CA ALA A 119 20.94 -11.31 -3.34
C ALA A 119 21.74 -11.11 -2.05
N ARG A 120 21.55 -11.96 -1.03
CA ARG A 120 22.31 -11.93 0.23
C ARG A 120 23.78 -12.23 0.01
N LEU A 121 24.09 -13.22 -0.83
CA LEU A 121 25.48 -13.54 -1.17
C LEU A 121 26.18 -12.36 -1.85
N VAL A 122 25.53 -11.73 -2.84
CA VAL A 122 26.07 -10.53 -3.52
C VAL A 122 26.32 -9.39 -2.53
N ARG A 123 25.39 -9.16 -1.59
CA ARG A 123 25.56 -8.12 -0.56
C ARG A 123 26.73 -8.41 0.38
N ARG A 124 26.96 -9.68 0.72
CA ARG A 124 28.07 -10.10 1.61
C ARG A 124 29.44 -10.00 0.92
N THR A 125 29.49 -10.06 -0.40
CA THR A 125 30.73 -9.93 -1.18
C THR A 125 31.14 -8.48 -1.45
N VAL A 126 30.29 -7.49 -1.17
CA VAL A 126 30.66 -6.07 -1.23
C VAL A 126 31.27 -5.67 0.12
N PRO A 127 32.56 -5.29 0.19
CA PRO A 127 33.16 -4.81 1.43
C PRO A 127 32.41 -3.56 1.91
N ALA A 128 31.96 -3.58 3.17
CA ALA A 128 31.45 -2.38 3.82
C ALA A 128 32.59 -1.35 3.93
N PRO A 129 32.37 -0.06 3.64
CA PRO A 129 33.36 0.97 3.95
C PRO A 129 33.61 0.95 5.46
N ALA A 130 34.86 0.76 5.85
CA ALA A 130 35.28 0.74 7.25
C ALA A 130 34.90 2.07 7.91
N ALA A 131 33.99 2.01 8.89
CA ALA A 131 33.77 3.11 9.80
C ALA A 131 34.94 3.16 10.81
N PRO A 132 35.46 4.36 11.15
CA PRO A 132 36.54 4.47 12.12
C PRO A 132 36.07 4.04 13.51
N THR A 133 36.80 3.09 14.09
CA THR A 133 36.64 2.62 15.47
C THR A 133 37.05 3.71 16.46
N GLY A 134 36.10 4.52 16.89
CA GLY A 134 36.20 5.37 18.07
C GLY A 134 35.53 4.70 19.26
N SER A 135 36.32 4.26 20.23
CA SER A 135 35.88 3.73 21.52
C SER A 135 35.33 4.84 22.43
N VAL A 136 34.04 4.83 22.80
CA VAL A 136 33.54 5.52 24.00
C VAL A 136 32.36 4.73 24.61
N THR A 137 32.44 4.53 25.92
CA THR A 137 31.45 3.98 26.88
C THR A 137 30.12 4.76 26.96
N PRO A 138 29.02 4.19 27.49
CA PRO A 138 27.69 4.80 27.39
C PRO A 138 27.37 5.71 28.58
N ALA A 139 26.99 6.97 28.31
CA ALA A 139 26.21 7.79 29.23
C ALA A 139 25.44 8.92 28.51
N ALA A 140 24.12 8.92 28.75
CA ALA A 140 23.17 10.04 28.72
C ALA A 140 22.77 10.75 27.40
N THR A 141 21.42 10.83 27.25
CA THR A 141 20.57 11.75 26.46
C THR A 141 20.50 11.62 24.92
N PRO A 142 19.29 11.64 24.32
CA PRO A 142 19.13 11.53 22.87
C PRO A 142 19.34 12.90 22.20
N ALA A 143 20.50 13.10 21.60
CA ALA A 143 20.70 14.16 20.62
C ALA A 143 20.13 13.70 19.25
N ALA A 144 19.35 14.56 18.62
CA ALA A 144 18.73 14.36 17.31
C ALA A 144 19.76 13.95 16.22
N PRO A 145 19.38 13.13 15.23
CA PRO A 145 20.30 12.77 14.15
C PRO A 145 20.55 14.01 13.27
N MET A 146 21.77 14.54 13.32
CA MET A 146 22.28 15.45 12.29
C MET A 146 22.34 14.67 10.96
N VAL A 147 21.36 14.91 10.10
CA VAL A 147 21.37 14.47 8.71
C VAL A 147 22.55 15.16 8.03
N THR A 148 23.64 14.42 7.83
CA THR A 148 24.76 14.89 7.04
C THR A 148 24.37 14.71 5.58
N VAL A 149 23.82 15.77 4.97
CA VAL A 149 23.53 15.79 3.54
C VAL A 149 24.87 15.72 2.80
N PRO A 150 25.10 14.72 1.92
CA PRO A 150 26.33 14.66 1.16
C PRO A 150 26.40 15.88 0.23
N ALA A 151 27.52 16.59 0.27
CA ALA A 151 27.79 17.73 -0.60
C ALA A 151 27.51 17.35 -2.07
N SER A 152 26.65 18.16 -2.70
CA SER A 152 26.26 18.11 -4.11
C SER A 152 27.50 17.97 -5.00
N ARG A 153 27.66 16.80 -5.63
CA ARG A 153 28.75 16.56 -6.59
C ARG A 153 28.40 17.21 -7.93
N THR A 154 28.62 18.51 -8.04
CA THR A 154 28.70 19.23 -9.32
C THR A 154 30.08 19.03 -9.93
N ARG A 155 30.29 17.93 -10.67
CA ARG A 155 31.33 17.86 -11.73
C ARG A 155 30.86 16.95 -12.86
N LEU A 156 29.97 17.46 -13.70
CA LEU A 156 29.83 16.95 -15.06
C LEU A 156 31.05 17.43 -15.84
N LEU A 157 31.93 16.51 -16.22
CA LEU A 157 32.99 16.76 -17.19
C LEU A 157 32.33 16.97 -18.55
N ALA A 158 32.38 18.20 -19.06
CA ALA A 158 31.97 18.51 -20.42
C ALA A 158 32.88 17.79 -21.42
N LEU A 159 32.28 17.02 -22.33
CA LEU A 159 32.96 16.45 -23.49
C LEU A 159 33.21 17.57 -24.53
N PRO A 160 34.41 17.66 -25.14
CA PRO A 160 34.75 18.70 -26.09
C PRO A 160 34.24 18.40 -27.51
N GLY A 161 33.54 19.36 -28.12
CA GLY A 161 33.21 19.42 -29.56
C GLY A 161 31.76 19.90 -29.81
N GLY A 162 31.46 20.90 -30.62
CA GLY A 162 32.25 21.77 -31.49
C GLY A 162 31.42 22.99 -31.92
N LEU A 163 32.12 24.10 -32.20
CA LEU A 163 31.59 25.38 -32.66
C LEU A 163 31.47 25.42 -34.20
N ALA A 164 30.34 25.88 -34.71
CA ALA A 164 30.16 26.57 -36.01
C ALA A 164 28.72 27.13 -36.03
N GLY A 165 28.41 28.37 -36.39
CA GLY A 165 29.17 29.53 -36.81
C GLY A 165 28.24 30.75 -36.74
N SER A 166 28.81 31.91 -36.43
CA SER A 166 28.14 33.22 -36.39
C SER A 166 28.51 34.00 -37.65
N ALA A 167 27.50 34.48 -38.38
CA ALA A 167 27.50 35.58 -39.35
C ALA A 167 26.04 35.76 -39.83
N GLY A 168 25.42 36.94 -39.92
CA GLY A 168 25.86 38.31 -39.73
C GLY A 168 24.66 39.26 -39.65
N ASP A 169 24.96 40.52 -39.33
CA ASP A 169 24.07 41.67 -39.22
C ASP A 169 23.23 41.99 -40.46
N GLY A 170 22.09 42.68 -40.25
CA GLY A 170 21.47 43.51 -41.28
C GLY A 170 19.95 43.69 -41.15
N ALA A 171 19.52 44.78 -40.50
CA ALA A 171 18.14 45.30 -40.50
C ALA A 171 17.68 45.73 -41.92
N PRO A 172 16.38 46.02 -42.24
CA PRO A 172 15.58 47.06 -41.57
C PRO A 172 14.05 46.82 -41.42
N ARG A 173 13.44 47.76 -40.69
CA ARG A 173 12.01 47.96 -40.37
C ARG A 173 11.16 48.30 -41.62
N PRO A 174 9.82 48.10 -41.55
CA PRO A 174 8.93 49.18 -41.97
C PRO A 174 7.72 49.45 -41.03
N GLU A 175 7.09 50.60 -41.28
CA GLU A 175 6.08 51.28 -40.49
C GLU A 175 4.61 50.86 -40.76
N ARG A 176 3.80 50.95 -39.69
CA ARG A 176 2.41 51.43 -39.53
C ARG A 176 1.33 51.14 -40.61
N THR A 177 0.24 50.49 -40.17
CA THR A 177 -1.15 50.93 -40.49
C THR A 177 -2.21 50.46 -39.47
N LYS A 178 -2.83 51.46 -38.83
CA LYS A 178 -4.22 51.66 -38.35
C LYS A 178 -5.22 50.51 -38.09
N GLU A 179 -5.85 50.65 -36.90
CA GLU A 179 -7.29 50.50 -36.55
C GLU A 179 -7.97 49.12 -36.54
N LYS A 180 -8.46 48.69 -35.36
CA LYS A 180 -9.87 48.77 -34.94
C LYS A 180 -10.10 48.16 -33.55
N LYS A 181 -10.86 48.88 -32.71
CA LYS A 181 -11.52 48.40 -31.48
C LYS A 181 -12.84 47.72 -31.90
N PRO A 182 -13.28 46.65 -31.22
CA PRO A 182 -14.48 46.83 -30.39
C PRO A 182 -14.40 46.10 -29.03
N ALA A 183 -15.27 46.56 -28.13
CA ALA A 183 -15.52 46.02 -26.81
C ALA A 183 -16.11 44.60 -26.86
N ASP A 184 -15.85 43.78 -25.85
CA ASP A 184 -16.89 43.41 -24.87
C ASP A 184 -16.31 42.58 -23.72
N GLN A 185 -16.64 43.02 -22.51
CA GLN A 185 -16.46 42.31 -21.25
C GLN A 185 -17.65 41.36 -21.05
N PRO A 186 -17.44 40.07 -20.75
CA PRO A 186 -18.47 39.28 -20.10
C PRO A 186 -18.38 39.46 -18.58
N ALA A 187 -19.50 39.92 -18.02
CA ALA A 187 -19.74 40.16 -16.61
C ALA A 187 -19.59 38.89 -15.74
N ALA A 188 -19.19 39.11 -14.49
CA ALA A 188 -19.27 38.13 -13.41
C ALA A 188 -20.74 37.70 -13.16
N PRO A 189 -21.02 36.41 -12.92
CA PRO A 189 -22.31 36.00 -12.39
C PRO A 189 -22.37 36.29 -10.89
N GLY A 190 -23.40 37.04 -10.47
CA GLY A 190 -23.68 37.38 -9.08
C GLY A 190 -24.13 36.19 -8.21
N PRO A 191 -24.28 36.41 -6.88
CA PRO A 191 -24.63 35.35 -5.94
C PRO A 191 -26.13 35.07 -6.05
N GLY A 192 -26.49 33.92 -6.62
CA GLY A 192 -27.87 33.52 -6.81
C GLY A 192 -28.12 32.10 -6.35
N ARG A 193 -28.91 31.99 -5.26
CA ARG A 193 -29.81 30.89 -4.88
C ARG A 193 -29.17 29.70 -4.17
N GLY A 194 -29.69 29.47 -2.96
CA GLY A 194 -29.24 28.44 -2.02
C GLY A 194 -29.38 27.03 -2.54
N ALA A 195 -28.40 26.20 -2.20
CA ALA A 195 -28.43 24.77 -2.43
C ALA A 195 -29.51 24.11 -1.54
N PRO A 196 -30.29 23.15 -2.07
CA PRO A 196 -31.18 22.35 -1.24
C PRO A 196 -30.36 21.39 -0.39
N GLN A 197 -30.65 21.35 0.93
CA GLN A 197 -30.03 20.41 1.86
C GLN A 197 -30.31 18.96 1.42
N PRO A 198 -29.31 18.05 1.48
CA PRO A 198 -29.56 16.64 1.22
C PRO A 198 -30.44 16.08 2.35
N ALA A 199 -31.66 15.66 1.99
CA ALA A 199 -32.56 14.97 2.90
C ALA A 199 -31.86 13.74 3.49
N ARG A 200 -31.73 13.71 4.82
CA ARG A 200 -31.22 12.57 5.58
C ARG A 200 -32.07 11.35 5.22
N ARG A 201 -31.46 10.36 4.56
CA ARG A 201 -32.09 9.04 4.39
C ARG A 201 -32.27 8.42 5.78
N PRO A 202 -33.49 8.01 6.17
CA PRO A 202 -33.70 7.34 7.44
C PRO A 202 -32.87 6.05 7.49
N VAL A 203 -32.10 5.86 8.55
CA VAL A 203 -31.39 4.61 8.80
C VAL A 203 -32.45 3.56 9.17
N PRO A 204 -32.53 2.42 8.46
CA PRO A 204 -33.52 1.39 8.76
C PRO A 204 -33.33 0.87 10.18
N THR A 205 -34.43 0.70 10.89
CA THR A 205 -34.39 0.28 12.30
C THR A 205 -34.02 -1.22 12.40
N PRO A 206 -33.41 -1.67 13.52
CA PRO A 206 -32.96 -3.06 13.67
C PRO A 206 -34.05 -4.13 13.44
N GLY A 207 -35.33 -3.77 13.58
CA GLY A 207 -36.46 -4.67 13.33
C GLY A 207 -36.75 -4.95 11.85
N GLU A 208 -36.26 -4.12 10.93
CA GLU A 208 -36.46 -4.31 9.47
C GLU A 208 -35.38 -5.21 8.85
N VAL A 209 -34.18 -5.26 9.45
CA VAL A 209 -33.04 -6.03 8.91
C VAL A 209 -32.95 -7.44 9.50
N PHE A 210 -33.63 -7.69 10.63
CA PHE A 210 -33.64 -8.99 11.30
C PHE A 210 -35.07 -9.51 11.48
N PRO A 211 -35.61 -10.28 10.52
CA PRO A 211 -36.91 -10.91 10.71
C PRO A 211 -36.84 -11.87 11.91
N ARG A 212 -37.69 -11.60 12.92
CA ARG A 212 -37.81 -12.46 14.10
C ARG A 212 -38.26 -13.86 13.67
N ARG A 213 -37.48 -14.89 14.02
CA ARG A 213 -37.92 -16.28 13.92
C ARG A 213 -39.15 -16.46 14.83
N LYS A 214 -40.27 -16.94 14.28
CA LYS A 214 -41.42 -17.39 15.09
C LYS A 214 -40.94 -18.49 16.04
N PRO A 215 -41.30 -18.47 17.33
CA PRO A 215 -40.98 -19.57 18.24
C PRO A 215 -41.62 -20.87 17.73
N ALA A 216 -40.85 -21.95 17.70
CA ALA A 216 -41.38 -23.29 17.45
C ALA A 216 -42.24 -23.73 18.64
N ALA A 217 -43.37 -24.38 18.36
CA ALA A 217 -44.25 -24.96 19.38
C ALA A 217 -43.48 -26.04 20.19
N PRO A 218 -43.72 -26.15 21.52
CA PRO A 218 -43.04 -27.15 22.34
C PRO A 218 -43.45 -28.57 21.91
N PRO A 219 -42.52 -29.55 21.96
CA PRO A 219 -42.83 -30.93 21.61
C PRO A 219 -43.78 -31.55 22.65
N ALA A 220 -44.76 -32.31 22.16
CA ALA A 220 -45.67 -33.09 22.99
C ALA A 220 -44.91 -34.19 23.75
N GLU A 221 -45.24 -34.37 25.03
CA GLU A 221 -44.70 -35.40 25.90
C GLU A 221 -45.00 -36.81 25.37
N PRO A 222 -44.08 -37.78 25.51
CA PRO A 222 -44.35 -39.16 25.14
C PRO A 222 -45.31 -39.80 26.15
N ALA A 223 -46.46 -40.25 25.63
CA ALA A 223 -47.44 -41.03 26.34
C ALA A 223 -46.80 -42.25 27.01
N GLN A 224 -47.14 -42.40 28.29
CA GLN A 224 -46.79 -43.49 29.17
C GLN A 224 -47.25 -44.82 28.57
N ARG A 225 -46.33 -45.79 28.48
CA ARG A 225 -46.67 -47.19 28.13
C ARG A 225 -47.39 -47.82 29.34
N PRO A 226 -48.59 -48.41 29.18
CA PRO A 226 -49.10 -49.30 30.20
C PRO A 226 -48.30 -50.61 30.16
N ALA A 227 -47.92 -51.06 31.35
CA ALA A 227 -47.53 -52.43 31.60
C ALA A 227 -48.78 -53.32 31.61
N GLU A 228 -48.70 -54.47 30.95
CA GLU A 228 -49.52 -55.68 31.17
C GLU A 228 -48.86 -56.79 30.31
N SER A 229 -47.96 -57.61 30.86
CA SER A 229 -48.23 -58.93 31.45
C SER A 229 -49.16 -59.81 30.59
N ASP A 230 -48.60 -60.83 29.93
CA ASP A 230 -49.11 -62.18 30.18
C ASP A 230 -48.14 -63.31 29.85
N HIS A 231 -48.16 -64.29 30.74
CA HIS A 231 -47.34 -65.48 30.79
C HIS A 231 -47.87 -66.59 29.87
N ARG A 232 -46.99 -67.58 29.61
CA ARG A 232 -47.24 -69.04 29.67
C ARG A 232 -47.19 -69.78 28.32
N LEU A 233 -45.98 -70.22 27.96
CA LEU A 233 -45.76 -71.37 27.08
C LEU A 233 -45.65 -72.63 27.94
N ALA A 234 -46.59 -73.55 27.73
CA ALA A 234 -46.58 -74.90 28.27
C ALA A 234 -46.40 -75.90 27.11
N VAL A 235 -45.55 -76.90 27.39
CA VAL A 235 -45.33 -78.24 26.81
C VAL A 235 -46.36 -78.75 25.79
N GLY A 236 -45.82 -79.33 24.70
CA GLY A 236 -46.49 -80.22 23.75
C GLY A 236 -45.50 -80.70 22.70
#